data_AF-A0A4R4N9Q3-F1
#
_entry.id   AF-A0A4R4N9Q3-F1
#
_cell.length_a   1.000
_cell.length_b   1.000
_cell.length_c   1.000
_cell.angle_alpha   90.00
_cell.angle_beta   90.00
_cell.angle_gamma   90.00
#
_symmetry.space_group_name_H-M   'P 1'
#
loop_
_entity.id
_entity.type
_entity.pdbx_description
1 polymer ?
#
loop_
_entity_poly.entity_id
_entity_poly.type
_entity_poly.pdbx_seq_one_letter_code
_entity_poly.pdbx_strand_id
1 'polypeptide(L)' 'MKSGEFQPGRKVPSQTELEEVTGLSRNTVKKALDVLKAEGLLITAPGRGLFLAERPIIES' A
#
# COMPACT_ATOMS: atom_id res chain seq x y z
N MET A 1 16.08 -2.36 -16.22
CA MET A 1 15.51 -1.07 -15.77
C MET A 1 14.03 -1.28 -15.50
N LYS A 2 13.57 -1.14 -14.25
CA LYS A 2 12.19 -0.77 -13.86
C LYS A 2 12.11 -0.76 -12.33
N SER A 3 12.73 0.25 -11.72
CA SER A 3 12.66 0.52 -10.28
C SER A 3 12.19 1.97 -10.11
N GLY A 4 11.08 2.31 -10.75
CA GLY A 4 10.66 3.71 -10.92
C GLY A 4 9.19 4.03 -10.63
N GLU A 5 8.33 3.05 -10.33
CA GLU A 5 6.88 3.34 -10.20
C GLU A 5 6.38 3.52 -8.76
N PHE A 6 7.20 3.22 -7.75
CA PHE A 6 6.80 3.40 -6.36
C PHE A 6 7.85 4.24 -5.65
N GLN A 7 7.69 5.56 -5.75
CA GLN A 7 8.44 6.49 -4.92
C GLN A 7 8.03 6.29 -3.46
N PRO A 8 8.99 6.01 -2.58
CA PRO A 8 8.71 5.92 -1.17
C PRO A 8 8.10 7.19 -0.60
N GLY A 9 7.24 7.06 0.40
CA GLY A 9 6.53 8.21 0.97
C GLY A 9 5.35 8.70 0.10
N ARG A 10 5.00 8.02 -0.99
CA ARG A 10 3.74 8.26 -1.69
C ARG A 10 2.57 7.80 -0.82
N LYS A 11 1.58 8.69 -0.67
CA LYS A 11 0.32 8.37 -0.01
C LYS A 11 -0.42 7.29 -0.82
N VAL A 12 -0.73 6.18 -0.16
CA VAL A 12 -1.57 5.13 -0.71
C VAL A 12 -3.01 5.64 -0.75
N PRO A 13 -3.75 5.36 -1.83
CA PRO A 13 -5.16 5.69 -1.88
C PRO A 13 -5.91 5.06 -0.69
N SER A 14 -6.97 5.73 -0.25
CA SER A 14 -7.84 5.21 0.79
C SER A 14 -8.50 3.90 0.36
N GLN A 15 -9.06 3.17 1.33
CA GLN A 15 -9.73 1.91 1.05
C GLN A 15 -10.86 2.08 0.03
N THR A 16 -11.64 3.17 0.14
CA THR A 16 -12.71 3.51 -0.81
C THR A 16 -12.16 3.79 -2.21
N GLU A 17 -11.10 4.59 -2.34
CA GLU A 17 -10.48 4.83 -3.65
C GLU A 17 -9.93 3.53 -4.25
N LEU A 18 -9.36 2.64 -3.44
CA LEU A 18 -8.89 1.33 -3.89
C LEU A 18 -10.05 0.44 -4.36
N GLU A 19 -11.19 0.44 -3.66
CA GLU A 19 -12.40 -0.25 -4.10
C GLU A 19 -12.88 0.29 -5.46
N GLU A 20 -12.86 1.61 -5.65
CA GLU A 20 -13.29 2.25 -6.90
C GLU A 20 -12.34 1.95 -8.08
N VAL A 21 -11.03 2.07 -7.89
CA VAL A 21 -10.05 1.89 -8.98
C VAL A 21 -9.80 0.42 -9.31
N THR A 22 -9.96 -0.49 -8.34
CA THR A 22 -9.73 -1.93 -8.55
C THR A 22 -11.01 -2.72 -8.79
N GLY A 23 -12.18 -2.18 -8.42
CA GLY A 23 -13.47 -2.89 -8.44
C GLY A 23 -13.56 -4.05 -7.44
N LEU A 24 -12.59 -4.18 -6.53
CA LEU A 24 -12.54 -5.26 -5.55
C LEU A 24 -13.43 -4.97 -4.34
N SER A 25 -13.91 -6.03 -3.70
CA SER A 25 -14.68 -5.88 -2.46
C SER A 25 -13.83 -5.24 -1.35
N ARG A 26 -14.50 -4.50 -0.46
CA ARG A 26 -13.89 -3.91 0.75
C ARG A 26 -13.03 -4.89 1.54
N ASN A 27 -13.47 -6.14 1.66
CA ASN A 27 -12.74 -7.20 2.37
C ASN A 27 -11.47 -7.62 1.63
N THR A 28 -11.49 -7.67 0.31
CA THR A 28 -10.33 -8.00 -0.52
C THR A 28 -9.29 -6.88 -0.44
N VAL A 29 -9.74 -5.63 -0.60
CA VAL A 29 -8.86 -4.45 -0.47
C VAL A 29 -8.24 -4.40 0.93
N LYS A 30 -9.04 -4.62 1.98
CA LYS A 30 -8.54 -4.68 3.35
C LYS A 30 -7.44 -5.73 3.51
N LYS A 31 -7.69 -6.96 3.05
CA LYS A 31 -6.72 -8.05 3.13
C LYS A 31 -5.42 -7.72 2.39
N ALA A 32 -5.52 -7.16 1.19
CA ALA A 32 -4.33 -6.74 0.44
C ALA A 32 -3.52 -5.69 1.21
N LEU A 33 -4.19 -4.66 1.76
CA LEU A 33 -3.54 -3.65 2.59
C LEU A 33 -2.90 -4.25 3.86
N ASP A 34 -3.56 -5.22 4.49
CA ASP A 34 -3.05 -5.89 5.69
C ASP A 34 -1.83 -6.76 5.37
N VAL A 35 -1.82 -7.47 4.23
CA VAL A 35 -0.64 -8.21 3.74
C VAL A 35 0.53 -7.27 3.46
N LEU A 36 0.28 -6.19 2.72
CA LEU A 36 1.32 -5.21 2.38
C LEU A 36 1.86 -4.50 3.65
N LYS A 37 1.04 -4.28 4.67
CA LYS A 37 1.51 -3.80 5.99
C LYS A 37 2.36 -4.85 6.70
N ALA A 38 1.93 -6.12 6.68
CA ALA A 38 2.67 -7.21 7.32
C ALA A 38 4.04 -7.44 6.67
N GLU A 39 4.14 -7.23 5.35
CA GLU A 39 5.40 -7.25 4.60
C GLU A 39 6.24 -5.97 4.79
N GLY A 40 5.80 -5.03 5.62
CA GLY A 40 6.51 -3.78 5.86
C GLY A 40 6.51 -2.83 4.65
N LEU A 41 5.69 -3.10 3.63
CA LEU A 41 5.55 -2.29 2.42
C LEU A 41 4.72 -1.04 2.64
N LEU A 42 3.86 -1.05 3.67
CA LEU A 42 2.98 0.06 4.01
C LEU A 42 3.19 0.53 5.44
N ILE A 43 3.37 1.83 5.60
CA ILE A 43 3.49 2.52 6.88
C ILE A 43 2.26 3.38 7.12
N THR A 44 1.69 3.27 8.32
CA THR A 44 0.50 4.05 8.70
C THR A 44 0.96 5.31 9.42
N ALA A 45 0.66 6.48 8.88
CA ALA A 45 0.97 7.75 9.53
C ALA A 45 -0.28 8.29 10.27
N PRO A 46 -0.21 8.48 11.61
CA PRO A 46 -1.32 9.00 12.39
C PRO A 46 -1.85 10.32 11.79
N GLY A 47 -3.15 10.37 11.49
CA GLY A 47 -3.81 11.55 10.94
C GLY A 47 -3.51 11.90 9.48
N ARG A 48 -2.62 11.17 8.78
CA ARG A 48 -2.27 11.44 7.36
C ARG A 48 -2.63 10.33 6.39
N GLY A 49 -2.88 9.12 6.89
CA GLY A 49 -3.28 7.97 6.07
C GLY A 49 -2.16 6.92 5.93
N LEU A 50 -2.22 6.15 4.84
CA LEU A 50 -1.30 5.05 4.57
C LEU A 50 -0.26 5.48 3.54
N PHE A 51 0.99 5.07 3.71
CA PHE A 51 2.13 5.47 2.89
C PHE A 51 2.94 4.26 2.46
N LEU A 52 3.55 4.31 1.27
CA LEU A 52 4.48 3.28 0.79
C LEU A 52 5.83 3.39 1.53
N ALA A 53 6.33 2.25 2.01
CA ALA A 53 7.62 2.13 2.66
C ALA A 53 8.78 2.09 1.64
N GLU A 54 9.95 2.57 2.06
CA GLU A 54 11.15 2.76 1.22
C GLU A 54 11.78 1.48 0.67
N ARG A 55 11.49 0.33 1.27
CA ARG A 55 12.17 -0.91 0.89
C ARG A 55 11.22 -2.09 1.03
N PRO A 56 10.85 -2.75 -0.07
CA PRO A 56 10.30 -4.07 0.05
C PRO A 56 11.42 -4.98 0.58
N ILE A 57 11.20 -5.57 1.75
CA ILE A 57 11.97 -6.72 2.24
C ILE A 57 11.62 -7.92 1.36
N ILE A 58 12.09 -7.90 0.11
CA ILE A 58 12.17 -9.11 -0.70
C ILE A 58 13.56 -9.66 -0.40
N GLU A 59 13.64 -10.65 0.49
CA GLU A 59 14.86 -11.46 0.61
C GLU A 59 15.17 -12.07 -0.77
N SER A 60 16.43 -11.93 -1.19
CA SER A 60 16.98 -12.39 -2.46
C SER A 60 17.30 -13.88 -2.45
#